data_AF-A0A1S7S8B1-F1
#
_entry.id   AF-A0A1S7S8B1-F1
#
_cell.length_a   1.000
_cell.length_b   1.000
_cell.length_c   1.000
_cell.angle_alpha   90.00
_cell.angle_beta   90.00
_cell.angle_gamma   90.00
#
_symmetry.space_group_name_H-M   'P 1'
#
loop_
_entity.id
_entity.type
_entity.pdbx_description
1 polymer ?
#
loop_
_entity_poly.entity_id
_entity_poly.type
_entity_poly.pdbx_seq_one_letter_code
_entity_poly.pdbx_strand_id
1 'polypeptide(L)'
;MSREADIDYFTAMSGSGAAFPALLAEAMMNDAIARGITPAIARRTAQQVIIGAGRFQERDGASPDDTVKSFVDYKGATAAGILAMRRAGFANVVEAGLDAAFRKAKALSVQ
;
A
#
# COMPACT_ATOMS: atom_id res chain seq x y z
N MET A 1 8.76 19.41 -18.24
CA MET A 1 9.08 20.52 -17.31
C MET A 1 8.46 20.17 -15.98
N SER A 2 9.23 19.67 -15.02
CA SER A 2 8.72 19.34 -13.67
C SER A 2 8.40 20.65 -12.94
N ARG A 3 7.15 20.82 -12.50
CA ARG A 3 6.80 21.94 -11.63
C ARG A 3 7.31 21.60 -10.23
N GLU A 4 7.70 22.61 -9.46
CA GLU A 4 8.17 22.46 -8.07
C GLU A 4 7.16 21.66 -7.21
N ALA A 5 5.86 21.83 -7.49
CA ALA A 5 4.78 21.04 -6.90
C ALA A 5 4.86 19.52 -7.18
N ASP A 6 5.38 19.12 -8.34
CA ASP A 6 5.61 17.70 -8.65
C ASP A 6 6.74 17.15 -7.75
N ILE A 7 7.81 17.92 -7.54
CA ILE A 7 8.95 17.55 -6.67
C ILE A 7 8.50 17.42 -5.21
N ASP A 8 7.71 18.37 -4.70
CA ASP A 8 7.15 18.31 -3.35
C ASP A 8 6.25 17.08 -3.15
N TYR A 9 5.42 16.77 -4.16
CA TYR A 9 4.55 15.59 -4.13
C TYR A 9 5.34 14.28 -4.14
N PHE A 10 6.32 14.15 -5.04
CA PHE A 10 7.17 12.95 -5.10
C PHE A 10 8.06 12.81 -3.87
N THR A 11 8.49 13.91 -3.25
CA THR A 11 9.24 13.89 -1.98
C THR A 11 8.36 13.45 -0.82
N ALA A 12 7.12 13.95 -0.72
CA ALA A 12 6.17 13.49 0.28
C ALA A 12 5.81 12.01 0.11
N MET A 13 5.63 11.57 -1.13
CA MET A 13 5.30 10.20 -1.49
C MET A 13 6.47 9.23 -1.24
N SER A 14 7.69 9.61 -1.63
CA SER A 14 8.90 8.79 -1.40
C SER A 14 9.36 8.81 0.06
N GLY A 15 9.21 9.94 0.76
CA GLY A 15 9.47 10.07 2.20
C GLY A 15 8.53 9.23 3.07
N SER A 16 7.30 8.99 2.59
CA SER A 16 6.34 8.05 3.19
C SER A 16 6.54 6.59 2.73
N GLY A 17 7.59 6.33 1.93
CA GLY A 17 7.73 5.12 1.11
C GLY A 17 7.74 3.81 1.90
N ALA A 18 8.38 3.78 3.09
CA ALA A 18 8.33 2.61 3.97
C ALA A 18 7.13 2.63 4.93
N ALA A 19 6.55 3.81 5.19
CA ALA A 19 5.53 4.00 6.21
C ALA A 19 4.17 3.41 5.78
N PHE A 20 3.74 3.62 4.53
CA PHE A 20 2.44 3.08 4.08
C PHE A 20 2.44 1.55 3.92
N PRO A 21 3.49 0.91 3.38
CA PRO A 21 3.60 -0.55 3.44
C PRO A 21 3.67 -1.09 4.87
N ALA A 22 4.34 -0.39 5.80
CA ALA A 22 4.37 -0.77 7.21
C ALA A 22 2.98 -0.67 7.87
N LEU A 23 2.21 0.38 7.57
CA LEU A 23 0.81 0.53 8.02
C LEU A 23 -0.08 -0.60 7.50
N LEU A 24 0.10 -1.00 6.23
CA LEU A 24 -0.60 -2.16 5.68
C LEU A 24 -0.21 -3.46 6.41
N ALA A 25 1.08 -3.67 6.66
CA ALA A 25 1.57 -4.84 7.38
C ALA A 25 1.03 -4.88 8.83
N GLU A 26 0.92 -3.74 9.50
CA GLU A 26 0.29 -3.62 10.82
C GLU A 26 -1.18 -4.03 10.77
N ALA A 27 -1.96 -3.52 9.81
CA ALA A 27 -3.38 -3.88 9.66
C ALA A 27 -3.56 -5.39 9.41
N MET A 28 -2.71 -5.99 8.56
CA MET A 28 -2.70 -7.44 8.32
C MET A 28 -2.34 -8.23 9.58
N MET A 29 -1.33 -7.78 10.34
CA MET A 29 -0.92 -8.42 11.58
C MET A 29 -2.07 -8.42 12.60
N ASN A 30 -2.76 -7.28 12.75
CA ASN A 30 -3.85 -7.12 13.68
C ASN A 30 -5.06 -8.02 13.34
N ASP A 31 -5.45 -8.12 12.06
CA ASP A 31 -6.51 -9.06 11.64
C ASP A 31 -6.11 -10.52 11.92
N ALA A 32 -4.87 -10.91 11.60
CA ALA A 32 -4.39 -12.27 11.87
C ALA A 32 -4.40 -12.59 13.39
N ILE A 33 -3.96 -11.66 14.24
CA ILE A 33 -4.00 -11.82 15.70
C ILE A 33 -5.44 -11.94 16.20
N ALA A 34 -6.37 -11.12 15.69
CA ALA A 34 -7.79 -11.20 16.04
C ALA A 34 -8.41 -12.56 15.68
N ARG A 35 -7.84 -13.28 14.72
CA ARG A 35 -8.22 -14.64 14.32
C ARG A 35 -7.49 -15.74 15.10
N GLY A 36 -6.70 -15.39 16.12
CA GLY A 36 -6.00 -16.33 16.98
C GLY A 36 -4.59 -16.71 16.51
N ILE A 37 -4.04 -16.06 15.49
CA ILE A 37 -2.66 -16.29 15.06
C ILE A 37 -1.70 -15.62 16.05
N THR A 38 -0.60 -16.30 16.39
CA THR A 38 0.38 -15.74 17.32
C THR A 38 1.02 -14.47 16.74
N PRO A 39 1.34 -13.46 17.58
CA PRO A 39 1.94 -12.21 17.10
C PRO A 39 3.23 -12.42 16.29
N ALA A 40 4.04 -13.42 16.66
CA ALA A 40 5.27 -13.76 15.95
C ALA A 40 5.00 -14.26 14.53
N ILE A 41 4.02 -15.16 14.35
CA ILE A 41 3.64 -15.67 13.03
C ILE A 41 2.97 -14.55 12.21
N ALA A 42 2.04 -13.80 12.82
CA ALA A 42 1.33 -12.71 12.15
C ALA A 42 2.31 -11.67 11.59
N ARG A 43 3.27 -11.22 12.41
CA ARG A 43 4.32 -10.28 12.00
C ARG A 43 5.13 -10.82 10.83
N ARG A 44 5.65 -12.05 10.97
CA ARG A 44 6.50 -12.67 9.93
C ARG A 44 5.74 -12.78 8.60
N THR A 45 4.50 -13.26 8.65
CA THR A 45 3.66 -13.42 7.46
C THR A 45 3.39 -12.08 6.78
N ALA A 46 2.95 -11.07 7.53
CA ALA A 46 2.67 -9.74 6.98
C ALA A 46 3.91 -9.12 6.31
N GLN A 47 5.07 -9.19 6.96
CA GLN A 47 6.33 -8.69 6.39
C GLN A 47 6.73 -9.43 5.11
N GLN A 48 6.60 -10.76 5.07
CA GLN A 48 6.92 -11.53 3.87
C GLN A 48 5.97 -11.25 2.71
N VAL A 49 4.69 -10.95 2.97
CA VAL A 49 3.75 -10.53 1.93
C VAL A 49 4.21 -9.21 1.30
N ILE A 50 4.59 -8.21 2.11
CA ILE A 50 5.08 -6.93 1.57
C ILE A 50 6.37 -7.11 0.76
N ILE A 51 7.34 -7.86 1.29
CA ILE A 51 8.62 -8.13 0.60
C ILE A 51 8.37 -8.91 -0.70
N GLY A 52 7.52 -9.94 -0.65
CA GLY A 52 7.16 -10.75 -1.80
C GLY A 52 6.46 -9.93 -2.88
N ALA A 53 5.53 -9.05 -2.51
CA ALA A 53 4.84 -8.17 -3.44
C ALA A 53 5.81 -7.18 -4.12
N GLY A 54 6.76 -6.60 -3.38
CA GLY A 54 7.77 -5.72 -3.95
C GLY A 54 8.67 -6.45 -4.96
N ARG A 55 9.15 -7.65 -4.60
CA ARG A 55 9.96 -8.49 -5.51
C ARG A 55 9.17 -8.98 -6.73
N PHE A 56 7.88 -9.25 -6.57
CA PHE A 56 7.00 -9.63 -7.66
C PHE A 56 6.89 -8.49 -8.67
N GLN A 57 6.59 -7.27 -8.21
CA GLN A 57 6.49 -6.09 -9.07
C GLN A 57 7.82 -5.74 -9.76
N GLU A 58 8.95 -5.86 -9.06
CA GLU A 58 10.28 -5.63 -9.65
C GLU A 58 10.57 -6.59 -10.80
N ARG A 59 10.15 -7.86 -10.69
CA ARG A 59 10.45 -8.91 -11.67
C ARG A 59 9.51 -8.94 -12.86
N ASP A 60 8.21 -8.80 -12.63
CA ASP A 60 7.21 -9.06 -13.66
C ASP A 60 7.16 -7.94 -14.71
N GLY A 61 7.59 -6.71 -14.36
CA GLY A 61 7.56 -5.55 -15.25
C GLY A 61 6.15 -5.12 -15.69
N ALA A 62 5.13 -5.92 -15.37
CA ALA A 62 3.73 -5.64 -15.55
C ALA A 62 3.31 -4.47 -14.68
N SER A 63 2.39 -3.66 -15.19
CA SER A 63 1.85 -2.56 -14.42
C SER A 63 1.00 -3.09 -13.24
N PRO A 64 0.89 -2.34 -12.13
CA PRO A 64 0.12 -2.78 -10.97
C PRO A 64 -1.35 -3.09 -11.27
N ASP A 65 -1.95 -2.40 -12.23
CA ASP A 65 -3.33 -2.65 -12.69
C ASP A 65 -3.47 -3.99 -13.42
N ASP A 66 -2.51 -4.35 -14.28
CA ASP A 66 -2.46 -5.68 -14.92
C ASP A 66 -2.30 -6.79 -13.89
N THR A 67 -1.43 -6.58 -12.91
CA THR A 67 -1.25 -7.50 -11.79
C THR A 67 -2.58 -7.73 -11.05
N VAL A 68 -3.25 -6.65 -10.64
CA VAL A 68 -4.54 -6.75 -9.93
C VAL A 68 -5.61 -7.39 -10.82
N LYS A 69 -5.66 -7.04 -12.11
CA LYS A 69 -6.60 -7.61 -13.06
C LYS A 69 -6.44 -9.12 -13.17
N SER A 70 -5.21 -9.62 -13.31
CA SER A 70 -4.94 -11.06 -13.41
C SER A 70 -5.45 -11.85 -12.19
N PHE A 71 -5.28 -11.31 -10.97
CA PHE A 71 -5.81 -11.92 -9.76
C PHE A 71 -7.33 -11.87 -9.67
N VAL A 72 -7.96 -10.79 -10.15
CA VAL A 72 -9.43 -10.67 -10.19
C VAL A 72 -10.03 -11.65 -11.20
N ASP A 73 -9.43 -11.75 -12.39
CA ASP A 73 -9.90 -12.64 -13.46
C ASP A 73 -9.83 -14.13 -13.06
N TYR A 74 -8.86 -14.49 -12.21
CA TYR A 74 -8.72 -15.84 -11.66
C TYR A 74 -9.85 -16.23 -10.68
N LYS A 75 -10.65 -15.26 -10.20
CA LYS A 75 -11.85 -15.47 -9.35
C LYS A 75 -11.64 -16.31 -8.07
N GLY A 76 -10.40 -16.37 -7.56
CA GLY A 76 -10.06 -17.09 -6.32
C GLY A 76 -10.27 -16.27 -5.04
N ALA A 77 -9.77 -16.77 -3.91
CA ALA A 77 -9.85 -16.08 -2.61
C ALA A 77 -9.24 -14.66 -2.65
N THR A 78 -8.14 -14.48 -3.39
CA THR A 78 -7.52 -13.17 -3.59
C THR A 78 -8.45 -12.19 -4.30
N ALA A 79 -9.20 -12.64 -5.32
CA ALA A 79 -10.19 -11.82 -6.02
C ALA A 79 -11.28 -11.34 -5.05
N ALA A 80 -11.79 -12.23 -4.19
CA ALA A 80 -12.79 -11.87 -3.18
C ALA A 80 -12.26 -10.79 -2.21
N GLY A 81 -11.00 -10.93 -1.77
CA GLY A 81 -10.32 -9.93 -0.94
C GLY A 81 -10.17 -8.57 -1.63
N ILE A 82 -9.66 -8.55 -2.86
CA ILE A 82 -9.50 -7.31 -3.65
C ILE A 82 -10.85 -6.59 -3.83
N LEU A 83 -11.90 -7.32 -4.21
CA LEU A 83 -13.22 -6.75 -4.42
C LEU A 83 -13.83 -6.22 -3.12
N ALA A 84 -13.60 -6.89 -1.99
CA ALA A 84 -14.03 -6.40 -0.67
C ALA A 84 -13.31 -5.11 -0.28
N MET A 85 -11.98 -5.04 -0.43
CA MET A 85 -11.19 -3.83 -0.16
C MET A 85 -11.61 -2.66 -1.06
N ARG A 86 -11.88 -2.90 -2.35
CA ARG A 86 -12.40 -1.88 -3.27
C ARG A 86 -13.75 -1.33 -2.81
N ARG A 87 -14.69 -2.21 -2.44
CA ARG A 87 -16.01 -1.78 -1.91
C ARG A 87 -15.90 -1.01 -0.60
N ALA A 88 -14.91 -1.34 0.24
CA ALA A 88 -14.63 -0.64 1.48
C ALA A 88 -13.95 0.73 1.27
N GLY A 89 -13.64 1.12 0.03
CA GLY A 89 -13.07 2.43 -0.28
C GLY A 89 -11.55 2.51 -0.15
N PHE A 90 -10.82 1.43 -0.47
CA PHE A 90 -9.35 1.41 -0.40
C PHE A 90 -8.68 2.58 -1.14
N ALA A 91 -9.19 2.97 -2.32
CA ALA A 91 -8.66 4.11 -3.06
C ALA A 91 -8.77 5.42 -2.27
N ASN A 92 -9.93 5.66 -1.64
CA ASN A 92 -10.21 6.89 -0.89
C ASN A 92 -9.30 7.03 0.34
N VAL A 93 -9.01 5.93 1.04
CA VAL A 93 -8.12 5.97 2.22
C VAL A 93 -6.67 6.22 1.82
N VAL A 94 -6.22 5.69 0.67
CA VAL A 94 -4.88 5.96 0.13
C VAL A 94 -4.76 7.41 -0.33
N GLU A 95 -5.77 7.92 -1.05
CA GLU A 95 -5.83 9.32 -1.48
C GLU A 95 -5.76 10.28 -0.29
N ALA A 96 -6.56 10.04 0.75
CA ALA A 96 -6.57 10.86 1.96
C ALA A 96 -5.20 10.90 2.65
N GLY A 97 -4.50 9.76 2.71
CA GLY A 97 -3.14 9.68 3.29
C GLY A 97 -2.10 10.46 2.48
N LEU A 98 -2.13 10.32 1.15
CA LEU A 98 -1.21 11.02 0.24
C LEU A 98 -1.44 12.53 0.25
N ASP A 99 -2.70 12.97 0.20
CA ASP A 99 -3.07 14.38 0.23
C ASP A 99 -2.69 15.03 1.59
N ALA A 100 -2.91 14.34 2.71
CA ALA A 100 -2.43 14.80 4.02
C ALA A 100 -0.90 14.95 4.07
N ALA A 101 -0.17 13.95 3.55
CA ALA A 101 1.29 14.00 3.47
C ALA A 101 1.78 15.15 2.58
N PHE A 102 1.16 15.35 1.42
CA PHE A 102 1.50 16.42 0.48
C PHE A 102 1.28 17.81 1.09
N ARG A 103 0.10 18.05 1.69
CA ARG A 103 -0.18 19.33 2.37
C ARG A 103 0.83 19.62 3.46
N LYS A 104 1.23 18.59 4.23
CA LYS A 104 2.22 18.75 5.29
C LYS A 104 3.61 19.05 4.73
N ALA A 105 4.04 18.35 3.69
CA ALA A 105 5.32 18.62 3.03
C ALA A 105 5.40 20.05 2.50
N LYS A 106 4.36 20.51 1.78
CA LYS A 106 4.27 21.88 1.30
C LYS A 106 4.34 22.92 2.44
N ALA A 107 3.73 22.64 3.58
CA ALA A 107 3.81 23.53 4.74
C ALA A 107 5.21 23.59 5.37
N LEU A 108 6.04 22.55 5.20
CA LEU A 108 7.42 22.50 5.70
C LEU A 108 8.42 23.13 4.71
N SER A 109 8.17 23.05 3.40
CA SER A 109 9.03 23.66 2.37
C SER A 109 8.92 25.20 2.29
N VAL A 110 7.89 25.78 2.90
CA VAL A 110 7.64 27.25 2.93
C VAL A 110 8.23 27.91 4.20
N GLN A 111 9.11 27.21 4.93
CA GLN A 111 9.88 27.75 6.06
C GLN A 111 11.36 27.95 5.72
#